data_AF-A0A7W0RRK5-F1
#
_entry.id   AF-A0A7W0RRK5-F1
#
_cell.length_a   1.000
_cell.length_b   1.000
_cell.length_c   1.000
_cell.angle_alpha   90.00
_cell.angle_beta   90.00
_cell.angle_gamma   90.00
#
_symmetry.space_group_name_H-M   'P 1'
#
loop_
_entity.id
_entity.type
_entity.pdbx_description
1 polymer ?
#
loop_
_entity_poly.entity_id
_entity_poly.type
_entity_poly.pdbx_seq_one_letter_code
_entity_poly.pdbx_strand_id
1 'polypeptide(L)'
;MKRSLITAIAALYIISGWADSGVPASANSFQEKDSISSIRQRYATINKSLAKYKLVKKELSGFSTEGGELIAYFDGPAIVKIAATYQGETGSSFEEFYYWKG
;
A
#
# COMPACT_ATOMS: atom_id res chain seq x y z
N MET A 1 -27.32 4.14 26.69
CA MET A 1 -27.27 2.67 26.92
C MET A 1 -28.30 2.00 26.02
N LYS A 2 -28.07 0.72 25.63
CA LYS A 2 -28.79 -0.14 24.65
C LYS A 2 -28.09 -0.14 23.28
N ARG A 3 -27.04 -0.93 23.03
CA ARG A 3 -26.95 -2.41 22.79
C ARG A 3 -27.82 -2.93 21.65
N SER A 4 -27.11 -3.26 20.55
CA SER A 4 -27.27 -4.33 19.56
C SER A 4 -28.65 -4.70 19.00
N LEU A 5 -28.71 -4.82 17.67
CA LEU A 5 -29.36 -5.97 17.05
C LEU A 5 -28.69 -6.33 15.71
N ILE A 6 -28.15 -7.55 15.66
CA ILE A 6 -27.76 -8.27 14.45
C ILE A 6 -28.98 -9.10 14.05
N THR A 7 -29.52 -8.90 12.85
CA THR A 7 -30.33 -9.85 12.05
C THR A 7 -30.67 -9.13 10.74
N ALA A 8 -30.79 -9.73 9.55
CA ALA A 8 -30.77 -11.12 9.14
C ALA A 8 -30.40 -11.18 7.65
N ILE A 9 -29.98 -12.36 7.25
CA ILE A 9 -29.70 -12.84 5.90
C ILE A 9 -30.93 -12.69 4.99
N ALA A 10 -30.72 -12.23 3.76
CA ALA A 10 -31.59 -12.55 2.63
C ALA A 10 -30.71 -12.94 1.44
N ALA A 11 -30.37 -14.23 1.39
CA ALA A 11 -29.96 -14.87 0.15
C ALA A 11 -31.22 -15.08 -0.69
N LEU A 12 -31.38 -14.30 -1.75
CA LEU A 12 -32.40 -14.54 -2.77
C LEU A 12 -31.71 -15.14 -4.00
N TYR A 13 -31.88 -16.44 -4.17
CA TYR A 13 -31.56 -17.13 -5.41
C TYR A 13 -32.56 -16.69 -6.49
N ILE A 14 -32.06 -16.11 -7.58
CA ILE A 14 -32.76 -16.11 -8.86
C ILE A 14 -31.82 -16.72 -9.90
N ILE A 15 -32.23 -17.89 -10.38
CA ILE A 15 -31.66 -18.59 -11.54
C ILE A 15 -32.32 -18.01 -12.81
N SER A 16 -31.55 -18.03 -13.90
CA SER A 16 -31.94 -17.95 -15.33
C SER A 16 -31.74 -16.60 -16.04
N GLY A 17 -30.96 -16.67 -17.12
CA GLY A 17 -30.87 -15.63 -18.15
C GLY A 17 -29.43 -15.16 -18.38
N TRP A 18 -28.77 -15.70 -19.42
CA TRP A 18 -27.59 -15.06 -20.00
C TRP A 18 -28.15 -13.96 -20.88
N ALA A 19 -28.24 -12.75 -20.35
CA ALA A 19 -28.61 -11.56 -21.10
C ALA A 19 -27.71 -10.43 -20.65
N ASP A 20 -26.97 -9.92 -21.62
CA ASP A 20 -26.17 -8.71 -21.61
C ASP A 20 -26.92 -7.57 -20.88
N SER A 21 -26.53 -7.33 -19.63
CA SER A 21 -26.88 -6.10 -18.93
C SER A 21 -25.59 -5.32 -18.77
N GLY A 22 -25.39 -4.36 -19.68
CA GLY A 22 -24.36 -3.34 -19.57
C GLY A 22 -24.34 -2.80 -18.15
N VAL A 23 -23.33 -3.21 -17.39
CA VAL A 23 -22.99 -2.60 -16.12
C VAL A 23 -22.39 -1.25 -16.51
N PRO A 24 -23.03 -0.10 -16.20
CA PRO A 24 -22.27 1.13 -16.22
C PRO A 24 -21.16 0.93 -15.19
N ALA A 25 -19.93 0.85 -15.65
CA ALA A 25 -18.74 0.94 -14.82
C ALA A 25 -18.67 2.36 -14.24
N SER A 26 -19.62 2.68 -13.36
CA SER A 26 -19.62 3.84 -12.50
C SER A 26 -19.42 3.32 -11.09
N ALA A 27 -18.16 3.00 -10.81
CA ALA A 27 -17.64 2.86 -9.48
C ALA A 27 -16.38 3.74 -9.39
N ASN A 28 -16.58 4.92 -8.81
CA ASN A 28 -15.60 5.71 -8.07
C ASN A 28 -14.58 6.55 -8.88
N SER A 29 -15.10 7.71 -9.29
CA SER A 29 -14.47 9.02 -9.12
C SER A 29 -13.57 9.15 -7.88
N PHE A 30 -12.48 9.91 -8.02
CA PHE A 30 -11.47 10.35 -7.02
C PHE A 30 -10.13 9.57 -6.97
N GLN A 31 -9.53 9.30 -8.12
CA GLN A 31 -8.08 9.43 -8.25
C GLN A 31 -7.81 10.62 -9.17
N GLU A 32 -7.46 11.76 -8.58
CA GLU A 32 -6.75 12.80 -9.31
C GLU A 32 -5.53 12.10 -9.93
N LYS A 33 -5.53 11.96 -11.25
CA LYS A 33 -4.51 11.19 -11.96
C LYS A 33 -3.22 12.01 -11.91
N ASP A 34 -2.47 11.85 -10.84
CA ASP A 34 -1.12 12.38 -10.73
C ASP A 34 -0.35 11.98 -11.99
N SER A 35 0.26 12.95 -12.66
CA SER A 35 1.05 12.66 -13.85
C SER A 35 2.28 11.84 -13.45
N ILE A 36 2.79 11.02 -14.37
CA ILE A 36 4.05 10.30 -14.12
C ILE A 36 5.18 11.29 -13.76
N SER A 37 5.16 12.50 -14.31
CA SER A 37 6.13 13.54 -13.94
C SER A 37 5.97 14.06 -12.51
N SER A 38 4.74 14.25 -12.01
CA SER A 38 4.50 14.68 -10.62
C SER A 38 4.93 13.61 -9.62
N ILE A 39 4.63 12.33 -9.93
CA ILE A 39 5.10 11.18 -9.16
C ILE A 39 6.63 11.16 -9.13
N ARG A 40 7.26 11.40 -10.29
CA ARG A 40 8.71 11.38 -10.42
C ARG A 40 9.40 12.45 -9.60
N GLN A 41 8.88 13.66 -9.70
CA GLN A 41 9.38 14.79 -8.94
C GLN A 41 9.26 14.54 -7.44
N ARG A 42 8.18 13.90 -6.98
CA ARG A 42 7.99 13.66 -5.56
C ARG A 42 8.96 12.63 -4.99
N TYR A 43 9.20 11.49 -5.65
CA TYR A 43 10.22 10.55 -5.14
C TYR A 43 11.59 11.21 -5.07
N ALA A 44 11.90 12.10 -6.02
CA ALA A 44 13.19 12.80 -6.05
C ALA A 44 13.30 13.75 -4.86
N THR A 45 12.23 14.46 -4.53
CA THR A 45 12.15 15.33 -3.35
C THR A 45 12.30 14.54 -2.05
N ILE A 46 11.63 13.39 -1.92
CA ILE A 46 11.74 12.51 -0.75
C ILE A 46 13.19 12.01 -0.61
N ASN A 47 13.78 11.48 -1.69
CA ASN A 47 15.14 10.96 -1.68
C ASN A 47 16.21 12.04 -1.38
N LYS A 48 16.01 13.28 -1.83
CA LYS A 48 16.89 14.42 -1.50
C LYS A 48 16.78 14.84 -0.03
N SER A 49 15.67 14.53 0.63
CA SER A 49 15.37 14.98 2.00
C SER A 49 15.58 13.89 3.06
N LEU A 50 16.08 12.70 2.70
CA LEU A 50 16.18 11.55 3.62
C LEU A 50 16.92 11.87 4.93
N ALA A 51 17.95 12.70 4.88
CA ALA A 51 18.72 13.10 6.06
C ALA A 51 17.91 13.91 7.09
N LYS A 52 16.75 14.45 6.70
CA LYS A 52 15.84 15.22 7.58
C LYS A 52 14.80 14.32 8.25
N TYR A 53 14.55 13.14 7.72
CA TYR A 53 13.53 12.25 8.23
C TYR A 53 14.04 11.43 9.41
N LYS A 54 13.12 11.10 10.32
CA LYS A 54 13.41 10.16 11.39
C LYS A 54 13.50 8.75 10.78
N LEU A 55 14.56 8.03 11.13
CA LEU A 55 14.81 6.68 10.64
C LEU A 55 14.48 5.64 11.70
N VAL A 56 13.77 4.58 11.30
CA VAL A 56 13.58 3.36 12.09
C VAL A 56 14.11 2.18 11.28
N LYS A 57 15.08 1.47 11.86
CA LYS A 57 15.67 0.27 11.26
C LYS A 57 15.17 -0.97 11.98
N LYS A 58 14.79 -1.99 11.20
CA LYS A 58 14.31 -3.28 11.69
C LYS A 58 14.96 -4.40 10.89
N GLU A 59 15.38 -5.44 11.60
CA GLU A 59 15.76 -6.70 10.98
C GLU A 59 14.50 -7.44 10.52
N LEU A 60 14.55 -8.02 9.32
CA LEU A 60 13.48 -8.81 8.73
C LEU A 60 13.78 -10.31 8.87
N SER A 61 13.90 -10.78 10.11
CA SER A 61 14.08 -12.21 10.36
C SER A 61 12.83 -13.00 9.96
N GLY A 62 13.04 -14.13 9.26
CA GLY A 62 11.96 -15.02 8.83
C GLY A 62 11.15 -14.58 7.60
N PHE A 63 11.50 -13.45 6.97
CA PHE A 63 10.87 -13.01 5.71
C PHE A 63 11.54 -13.61 4.45
N SER A 64 12.74 -14.16 4.61
CA SER A 64 13.49 -14.93 3.61
C SER A 64 14.39 -15.93 4.32
N THR A 65 15.11 -16.77 3.57
CA THR A 65 16.05 -17.74 4.14
C THR A 65 17.12 -17.09 5.01
N GLU A 66 17.66 -15.95 4.58
CA GLU A 66 18.77 -15.26 5.26
C GLU A 66 18.32 -13.98 5.99
N GLY A 67 17.02 -13.70 5.97
CA GLY A 67 16.44 -12.49 6.53
C GLY A 67 16.73 -11.24 5.69
N GLY A 68 16.79 -10.08 6.34
CA GLY A 68 16.91 -8.83 5.63
C GLY A 68 16.87 -7.61 6.54
N GLU A 69 16.76 -6.45 5.91
CA GLU A 69 16.73 -5.18 6.60
C GLU A 69 15.60 -4.31 6.04
N LEU A 70 14.86 -3.68 6.95
CA LEU A 70 13.88 -2.67 6.65
C LEU A 70 14.29 -1.34 7.27
N ILE A 71 14.27 -0.30 6.45
CA ILE A 71 14.46 1.09 6.87
C ILE A 71 13.18 1.86 6.55
N ALA A 72 12.52 2.35 7.60
CA ALA A 72 11.37 3.24 7.47
C ALA A 72 11.79 4.70 7.77
N TYR A 73 11.39 5.61 6.90
CA TYR A 73 11.62 7.05 7.02
C TYR A 73 10.30 7.74 7.36
N PHE A 74 10.35 8.61 8.37
CA PHE A 74 9.20 9.33 8.90
C PHE A 74 9.41 10.84 8.83
N ASP A 75 8.37 11.53 8.36
CA ASP A 75 8.20 12.97 8.49
C ASP A 75 7.17 13.24 9.59
N GLY A 76 7.65 13.60 10.79
CA GLY A 76 6.82 13.62 11.99
C GLY A 76 6.23 12.22 12.29
N PRO A 77 4.90 12.08 12.45
CA PRO A 77 4.24 10.79 12.66
C PRO A 77 3.98 9.99 11.37
N ALA A 78 4.12 10.63 10.19
CA ALA A 78 3.74 10.04 8.91
C ALA A 78 4.92 9.28 8.30
N ILE A 79 4.66 8.07 7.81
CA ILE A 79 5.64 7.33 7.01
C ILE A 79 5.70 7.91 5.60
N VAL A 80 6.91 8.16 5.09
CA VAL A 80 7.11 8.73 3.74
C VAL A 80 7.82 7.76 2.80
N LYS A 81 8.66 6.87 3.35
CA LYS A 81 9.39 5.86 2.58
C LYS A 81 9.66 4.62 3.41
N ILE A 82 9.56 3.45 2.80
CA ILE A 82 10.17 2.20 3.28
C ILE A 82 11.18 1.75 2.23
N ALA A 83 12.36 1.34 2.66
CA ALA A 83 13.36 0.64 1.86
C ALA A 83 13.64 -0.70 2.52
N ALA A 84 13.41 -1.79 1.79
CA ALA A 84 13.60 -3.16 2.28
C ALA A 84 14.60 -3.90 1.41
N THR A 85 15.55 -4.57 2.05
CA THR A 85 16.48 -5.49 1.42
C THR A 85 16.21 -6.89 1.95
N TYR A 86 15.91 -7.83 1.06
CA TYR A 86 15.74 -9.25 1.42
C TYR A 86 16.93 -10.03 0.89
N GLN A 87 17.46 -10.94 1.69
CA GLN A 87 18.58 -11.81 1.35
C GLN A 87 18.11 -13.26 1.29
N GLY A 88 18.43 -13.96 0.21
CA GLY A 88 18.11 -15.37 0.04
C GLY A 88 19.23 -16.10 -0.69
N GLU A 89 19.11 -17.42 -0.72
CA GLU A 89 20.17 -18.31 -1.23
C GLU A 89 20.58 -17.98 -2.68
N THR A 90 19.62 -17.54 -3.50
CA THR A 90 19.85 -17.24 -4.92
C THR A 90 20.15 -15.77 -5.20
N GLY A 91 20.26 -14.94 -4.15
CA GLY A 91 20.58 -13.51 -4.28
C GLY A 91 19.76 -12.60 -3.36
N SER A 92 19.92 -11.29 -3.56
CA SER A 92 19.21 -10.26 -2.82
C SER A 92 18.19 -9.51 -3.69
N SER A 93 17.14 -9.00 -3.05
CA SER A 93 16.17 -8.09 -3.67
C SER A 93 16.07 -6.80 -2.86
N PHE A 94 15.78 -5.71 -3.55
CA PHE A 94 15.62 -4.40 -2.96
C PHE A 94 14.30 -3.78 -3.42
N GLU A 95 13.49 -3.36 -2.46
CA GLU A 95 12.17 -2.79 -2.69
C GLU A 95 12.04 -1.45 -2.00
N GLU A 96 11.41 -0.49 -2.68
CA GLU A 96 11.11 0.83 -2.14
C GLU A 96 9.62 1.12 -2.25
N PHE A 97 9.03 1.58 -1.15
CA PHE A 97 7.64 2.00 -1.07
C PHE A 97 7.59 3.48 -0.71
N TYR A 98 6.82 4.26 -1.46
CA TYR A 98 6.63 5.69 -1.26
C TYR A 98 5.18 5.98 -0.91
N TYR A 99 4.96 6.73 0.16
CA TYR A 99 3.61 6.95 0.71
C TYR A 99 3.10 8.37 0.40
N TRP A 100 1.82 8.47 0.03
CA TRP A 100 1.19 9.73 -0.41
C TRP A 100 0.39 10.44 0.69
N LYS A 101 -0.22 9.66 1.58
CA LYS A 101 -0.98 10.09 2.75
C LYS A 101 -0.62 9.14 3.90
N GLY A 102 0.50 9.42 4.56
CA GLY A 102 0.93 8.69 5.75
C GLY A 102 0.04 8.99 6.95
#